data_AF-N1W1N7-F1
#
_entry.id   AF-N1W1N7-F1
#
_cell.length_a   1.000
_cell.length_b   1.000
_cell.length_c   1.000
_cell.angle_alpha   90.00
_cell.angle_beta   90.00
_cell.angle_gamma   90.00
#
_symmetry.space_group_name_H-M   'P 1'
#
loop_
_entity.id
_entity.type
_entity.pdbx_description
1 polymer ?
#
loop_
_entity_poly.entity_id
_entity_poly.type
_entity_poly.pdbx_seq_one_letter_code
_entity_poly.pdbx_strand_id
1 'polypeptide(L)'
;MVFVKLRMRDLLFSPWKAPVLEPRELEFEKQKESQKRVLAQMESRLESIELLLSNEKLEDAKLLFRSLTFDLVNFQLQRTNQKEILSEKDLKGFLIPESDRKLKPFLFLNSIELLSQLDAKGMDQILSEAIDTYEFLLYESKKEFKTRFSTLLDQYRIIRQIRFFFLSSAVVLSAFGFIYYQYKYPAMRDQSIKLYSFISKEKPETSESMMVSKPVSKKDIGNWVEYEWELPESMSTMGGLRIDPLEQRGIRFVLDQISILDSKGKEIYSKKMIVSASLLPEDYQDFLQILDIKTAGKQSHGELVEMITTGSDPQIHLVFPMLTDAKTIKLKMKYIEAHKVKKK
;
A
#
# COMPACT_ATOMS: atom_id res chain seq x y z
N MET A 1 -9.55 -25.71 25.87
CA MET A 1 -8.78 -24.63 25.20
C MET A 1 -7.44 -24.52 25.92
N VAL A 2 -6.38 -25.16 25.42
CA VAL A 2 -5.04 -25.01 26.01
C VAL A 2 -4.50 -23.68 25.51
N PHE A 3 -4.52 -22.66 26.35
CA PHE A 3 -3.81 -21.41 26.10
C PHE A 3 -2.33 -21.76 26.03
N VAL A 4 -1.73 -21.70 24.83
CA VAL A 4 -0.28 -21.54 24.73
C VAL A 4 0.00 -20.23 25.46
N LYS A 5 0.53 -20.30 26.69
CA LYS A 5 0.96 -19.12 27.45
C LYS A 5 2.19 -18.53 26.75
N LEU A 6 1.96 -17.85 25.62
CA LEU A 6 2.98 -17.08 24.93
C LEU A 6 3.37 -15.92 25.84
N ARG A 7 4.52 -16.03 26.52
CA ARG A 7 5.06 -14.91 27.27
C ARG A 7 5.73 -13.97 26.29
N MET A 8 5.61 -12.66 26.50
CA MET A 8 6.31 -11.64 25.69
C MET A 8 7.83 -11.89 25.61
N ARG A 9 8.40 -12.49 26.65
CA ARG A 9 9.80 -12.92 26.69
C ARG A 9 10.13 -13.95 25.60
N ASP A 10 9.23 -14.89 25.33
CA ASP A 10 9.46 -15.95 24.34
C ASP A 10 9.45 -15.36 22.92
N LEU A 11 8.57 -14.37 22.68
CA LEU A 11 8.53 -13.63 21.41
C LEU A 11 9.80 -12.84 21.13
N LEU A 12 10.51 -12.34 22.16
CA LEU A 12 11.73 -11.54 21.98
C LEU A 12 13.03 -12.37 22.06
N PHE A 13 13.06 -13.46 22.85
CA PHE A 13 14.29 -14.16 23.21
C PHE A 13 14.35 -15.65 22.84
N SER A 14 13.32 -16.25 22.22
CA SER A 14 13.45 -17.61 21.66
C SER A 14 14.59 -17.73 20.63
N PRO A 15 15.27 -18.89 20.57
CA PRO A 15 16.30 -19.16 19.56
C PRO A 15 15.72 -19.20 18.14
N TRP A 16 16.58 -18.94 17.14
CA TRP A 16 16.26 -19.02 15.70
C TRP A 16 16.47 -20.41 15.10
N LYS A 17 16.96 -21.36 15.89
CA LYS A 17 17.12 -22.76 15.49
C LYS A 17 15.89 -23.53 15.93
N ALA A 18 15.46 -24.48 15.09
CA ALA A 18 14.38 -25.39 15.46
C ALA A 18 14.78 -26.19 16.73
N PRO A 19 13.83 -26.44 17.64
CA PRO A 19 14.10 -27.25 18.82
C PRO A 19 14.40 -28.70 18.43
N VAL A 20 15.22 -29.38 19.24
CA VAL A 20 15.43 -30.82 19.14
C VAL A 20 14.21 -31.50 19.75
N LEU A 21 13.60 -32.44 19.02
CA LEU A 21 12.39 -33.13 19.45
C LEU A 21 12.71 -34.40 20.23
N GLU A 22 11.92 -34.65 21.27
CA GLU A 22 11.98 -35.93 21.98
C GLU A 22 11.42 -37.08 21.12
N PRO A 23 11.80 -38.35 21.37
CA PRO A 23 11.31 -39.50 20.60
C PRO A 23 9.77 -39.57 20.49
N ARG A 24 9.08 -39.23 21.57
CA ARG A 24 7.61 -39.17 21.62
C ARG A 24 7.03 -38.04 20.76
N GLU A 25 7.70 -36.88 20.74
CA GLU A 25 7.30 -35.77 19.87
C GLU A 25 7.52 -36.09 18.39
N LEU A 26 8.57 -36.86 18.07
CA LEU A 26 8.79 -37.36 16.71
C LEU A 26 7.67 -38.29 16.25
N GLU A 27 7.17 -39.17 17.13
CA GLU A 27 5.99 -40.00 16.84
C GLU A 27 4.74 -39.15 16.61
N PHE A 28 4.53 -38.12 17.42
CA PHE A 28 3.41 -37.18 17.22
C PHE A 28 3.50 -36.44 15.90
N GLU A 29 4.67 -35.94 15.49
CA GLU A 29 4.84 -35.29 14.18
C GLU A 29 4.58 -36.27 13.03
N LYS A 30 5.06 -37.52 13.12
CA LYS A 30 4.77 -38.55 12.12
C LYS A 30 3.27 -38.85 12.01
N GLN A 31 2.57 -38.94 13.13
CA GLN A 31 1.11 -39.15 13.17
C GLN A 31 0.34 -37.94 12.60
N LYS A 32 0.78 -36.70 12.90
CA LYS A 32 0.20 -35.50 12.28
C LYS A 32 0.39 -35.50 10.78
N GLU A 33 1.59 -35.82 10.31
CA GLU A 33 1.94 -35.82 8.89
C GLU A 33 1.15 -36.89 8.14
N SER A 34 1.04 -38.11 8.69
CA SER A 34 0.21 -39.15 8.10
C SER A 34 -1.26 -38.73 8.04
N GLN A 35 -1.85 -38.24 9.14
CA GLN A 35 -3.25 -37.80 9.16
C GLN A 35 -3.50 -36.64 8.18
N LYS A 36 -2.59 -35.65 8.10
CA LYS A 36 -2.69 -34.56 7.12
C LYS A 36 -2.66 -35.06 5.69
N ARG A 37 -1.80 -36.04 5.40
CA ARG A 37 -1.71 -36.64 4.06
C ARG A 37 -3.00 -37.36 3.69
N VAL A 38 -3.58 -38.14 4.59
CA VAL A 38 -4.84 -38.85 4.33
C VAL A 38 -6.00 -37.86 4.18
N LEU A 39 -6.08 -36.81 5.01
CA LEU A 39 -7.07 -35.74 4.84
C LEU A 39 -6.96 -35.05 3.48
N ALA A 40 -5.75 -34.69 3.04
CA ALA A 40 -5.53 -34.09 1.72
C ALA A 40 -5.92 -35.03 0.57
N GLN A 41 -5.74 -36.35 0.73
CA GLN A 41 -6.20 -37.33 -0.25
C GLN A 41 -7.73 -37.41 -0.30
N MET A 42 -8.41 -37.35 0.85
CA MET A 42 -9.88 -37.30 0.89
C MET A 42 -10.43 -36.02 0.27
N GLU A 43 -9.83 -34.87 0.54
CA GLU A 43 -10.17 -33.58 -0.08
C GLU A 43 -10.07 -33.66 -1.61
N SER A 44 -8.95 -34.16 -2.12
CA SER A 44 -8.75 -34.36 -3.55
C SER A 44 -9.76 -35.33 -4.17
N ARG A 45 -10.17 -36.39 -3.44
CA ARG A 45 -11.21 -37.31 -3.89
C ARG A 45 -12.59 -36.68 -3.91
N LEU A 46 -12.94 -35.87 -2.90
CA LEU A 46 -14.19 -35.10 -2.87
C LEU A 46 -14.28 -34.14 -4.07
N GLU A 47 -13.22 -33.37 -4.32
CA GLU A 47 -13.11 -32.48 -5.49
C GLU A 47 -13.24 -33.26 -6.80
N SER A 48 -12.63 -34.45 -6.88
CA SER A 48 -12.73 -35.30 -8.07
C SER A 48 -14.16 -35.80 -8.30
N ILE A 49 -14.90 -36.17 -7.24
CA ILE A 49 -16.30 -36.60 -7.35
C ILE A 49 -17.17 -35.42 -7.80
N GLU A 50 -16.98 -34.24 -7.22
CA GLU A 50 -17.70 -33.02 -7.63
C GLU A 50 -17.48 -32.71 -9.12
N LEU A 51 -16.24 -32.84 -9.60
CA LEU A 51 -15.90 -32.67 -11.02
C LEU A 51 -16.54 -33.76 -11.90
N LEU A 52 -16.60 -35.01 -11.45
CA LEU A 52 -17.23 -36.10 -12.20
C LEU A 52 -18.75 -35.89 -12.32
N LEU A 53 -19.41 -35.47 -11.24
CA LEU A 53 -20.85 -35.13 -11.26
C LEU A 53 -21.13 -33.95 -12.19
N SER A 54 -20.28 -32.91 -12.15
CA SER A 54 -20.39 -31.74 -13.03
C SER A 54 -20.22 -32.07 -14.53
N ASN A 55 -19.51 -33.16 -14.84
CA ASN A 55 -19.31 -33.65 -16.20
C ASN A 55 -20.24 -34.81 -16.57
N GLU A 56 -21.33 -35.01 -15.82
CA GLU A 56 -22.34 -36.06 -16.04
C GLU A 56 -21.78 -37.50 -16.03
N LYS A 57 -20.61 -37.72 -15.43
CA LYS A 57 -19.97 -39.05 -15.27
C LYS A 57 -20.42 -39.74 -13.99
N LEU A 58 -21.72 -40.03 -13.91
CA LEU A 58 -22.38 -40.54 -12.70
C LEU A 58 -21.78 -41.86 -12.18
N GLU A 59 -21.52 -42.83 -13.06
CA GLU A 59 -21.04 -44.16 -12.64
C GLU A 59 -19.60 -44.13 -12.11
N ASP A 60 -18.74 -43.30 -12.72
CA ASP A 60 -17.38 -43.05 -12.21
C ASP A 60 -17.43 -42.35 -10.84
N ALA A 61 -18.36 -41.39 -10.68
CA ALA A 61 -18.58 -40.70 -9.41
C ALA A 61 -19.04 -41.66 -8.31
N LYS A 62 -20.00 -42.55 -8.60
CA LYS A 62 -20.47 -43.59 -7.67
C LYS A 62 -19.34 -44.53 -7.25
N LEU A 63 -18.51 -44.97 -8.20
CA LEU A 63 -17.39 -45.86 -7.91
C LEU A 63 -16.36 -45.18 -6.99
N LEU A 64 -16.00 -43.93 -7.29
CA LEU A 64 -15.07 -43.16 -6.47
C LEU A 64 -15.65 -42.83 -5.09
N PHE A 65 -16.96 -42.53 -5.01
CA PHE A 65 -17.66 -42.28 -3.76
C PHE A 65 -17.66 -43.50 -2.84
N ARG A 66 -17.76 -44.72 -3.39
CA ARG A 66 -17.63 -45.95 -2.61
C ARG A 66 -16.26 -46.05 -1.94
N SER A 67 -15.19 -45.72 -2.64
CA SER A 67 -13.84 -45.68 -2.05
C SER A 67 -13.70 -44.59 -0.99
N LEU A 68 -14.19 -43.38 -1.27
CA LEU A 68 -14.18 -42.26 -0.33
C LEU A 68 -14.91 -42.60 0.98
N THR A 69 -16.03 -43.32 0.90
CA THR A 69 -16.80 -43.76 2.07
C THR A 69 -15.93 -44.54 3.05
N PHE A 70 -15.14 -45.50 2.55
CA PHE A 70 -14.22 -46.26 3.39
C PHE A 70 -13.09 -45.39 3.94
N ASP A 71 -12.57 -44.43 3.17
CA ASP A 71 -11.53 -43.52 3.66
C ASP A 71 -12.04 -42.68 4.84
N LEU A 72 -13.24 -42.10 4.73
CA LEU A 72 -13.85 -41.27 5.77
C LEU A 72 -14.08 -42.07 7.06
N VAL A 73 -14.63 -43.28 6.93
CA VAL A 73 -14.89 -44.18 8.07
C VAL A 73 -13.57 -44.65 8.70
N ASN A 74 -12.63 -45.16 7.91
CA ASN A 74 -11.38 -45.68 8.43
C ASN A 74 -10.51 -44.60 9.05
N PHE A 75 -10.57 -43.37 8.55
CA PHE A 75 -9.89 -42.24 9.19
C PHE A 75 -10.44 -41.97 10.60
N GLN A 76 -11.75 -42.02 10.79
CA GLN A 76 -12.37 -41.86 12.11
C GLN A 76 -11.99 -43.01 13.06
N LEU A 77 -11.97 -44.25 12.55
CA LEU A 77 -11.53 -45.41 13.32
C LEU A 77 -10.05 -45.28 13.72
N GLN A 78 -9.18 -44.92 12.79
CA GLN A 78 -7.76 -44.68 13.04
C GLN A 78 -7.56 -43.58 14.09
N ARG A 79 -8.28 -42.46 13.98
CA ARG A 79 -8.22 -41.34 14.94
C ARG A 79 -8.60 -41.77 16.37
N THR A 80 -9.58 -42.67 16.47
CA THR A 80 -10.08 -43.20 17.75
C THR A 80 -9.34 -44.47 18.21
N ASN A 81 -8.23 -44.85 17.55
CA ASN A 81 -7.46 -46.08 17.81
C ASN A 81 -8.29 -47.37 17.71
N GLN A 82 -9.30 -47.37 16.86
CA GLN A 82 -10.11 -48.55 16.53
C GLN A 82 -9.56 -49.25 15.29
N LYS A 83 -9.91 -50.54 15.14
CA LYS A 83 -9.43 -51.36 14.01
C LYS A 83 -10.11 -50.93 12.71
N GLU A 84 -9.32 -50.72 11.67
CA GLU A 84 -9.82 -50.39 10.32
C GLU A 84 -10.70 -51.50 9.75
N ILE A 85 -11.70 -51.08 8.97
CA ILE A 85 -12.61 -51.96 8.23
C ILE A 85 -12.02 -52.16 6.83
N LEU A 86 -11.82 -53.43 6.44
CA LEU A 86 -11.37 -53.76 5.09
C LEU A 86 -12.41 -53.34 4.05
N SER A 87 -11.95 -52.85 2.90
CA SER A 87 -12.79 -52.59 1.74
C SER A 87 -13.65 -53.82 1.44
N GLU A 88 -14.94 -53.61 1.13
CA GLU A 88 -15.97 -54.64 0.89
C GLU A 88 -16.65 -55.25 2.13
N LYS A 89 -16.20 -54.95 3.35
CA LYS A 89 -16.93 -55.32 4.57
C LYS A 89 -18.11 -54.39 4.85
N ASP A 90 -19.09 -54.92 5.57
CA ASP A 90 -20.29 -54.19 5.97
C ASP A 90 -19.95 -53.04 6.93
N LEU A 91 -20.52 -51.87 6.68
CA LEU A 91 -20.36 -50.65 7.47
C LEU A 91 -21.44 -50.52 8.57
N LYS A 92 -22.42 -51.44 8.65
CA LYS A 92 -23.50 -51.42 9.66
C LYS A 92 -23.03 -51.44 11.11
N GLY A 93 -21.81 -51.91 11.37
CA GLY A 93 -21.20 -51.91 12.70
C GLY A 93 -20.56 -50.59 13.12
N PHE A 94 -20.50 -49.59 12.24
CA PHE A 94 -19.88 -48.29 12.54
C PHE A 94 -20.81 -47.43 13.40
N LEU A 95 -20.33 -47.03 14.57
CA LEU A 95 -21.03 -46.10 15.45
C LEU A 95 -20.71 -44.66 15.03
N ILE A 96 -21.74 -43.95 14.57
CA ILE A 96 -21.63 -42.54 14.21
C ILE A 96 -21.25 -41.73 15.46
N PRO A 97 -20.14 -40.98 15.43
CA PRO A 97 -19.71 -40.19 16.58
C PRO A 97 -20.70 -39.06 16.87
N GLU A 98 -20.97 -38.81 18.15
CA GLU A 98 -21.74 -37.65 18.57
C GLU A 98 -20.95 -36.36 18.24
N SER A 99 -21.65 -35.37 17.69
CA SER A 99 -21.10 -34.08 17.30
C SER A 99 -21.83 -32.97 18.04
N ASP A 100 -21.09 -32.16 18.80
CA ASP A 100 -21.61 -30.95 19.46
C ASP A 100 -21.91 -29.81 18.46
N ARG A 101 -21.68 -30.03 17.16
CA ARG A 101 -21.87 -29.03 16.10
C ARG A 101 -23.19 -29.25 15.35
N LYS A 102 -23.64 -28.20 14.67
CA LYS A 102 -24.80 -28.27 13.74
C LYS A 102 -24.59 -29.23 12.56
N LEU A 103 -23.37 -29.70 12.34
CA LEU A 103 -23.04 -30.71 11.33
C LEU A 103 -23.53 -32.08 11.77
N LYS A 104 -24.07 -32.86 10.83
CA LYS A 104 -24.50 -34.24 11.04
C LYS A 104 -23.54 -35.19 10.30
N PRO A 105 -22.37 -35.51 10.87
CA PRO A 105 -21.37 -36.29 10.16
C PRO A 105 -21.86 -37.73 9.93
N PHE A 106 -21.37 -38.36 8.87
CA PHE A 106 -21.64 -39.75 8.48
C PHE A 106 -23.09 -40.10 8.11
N LEU A 107 -23.99 -39.11 7.94
CA LEU A 107 -25.36 -39.39 7.49
C LEU A 107 -25.45 -40.07 6.13
N PHE A 108 -24.49 -39.80 5.26
CA PHE A 108 -24.40 -40.39 3.93
C PHE A 108 -24.34 -41.94 3.96
N LEU A 109 -23.93 -42.53 5.09
CA LEU A 109 -23.94 -43.97 5.30
C LEU A 109 -25.35 -44.59 5.23
N ASN A 110 -26.40 -43.82 5.54
CA ASN A 110 -27.78 -44.31 5.45
C ASN A 110 -28.21 -44.63 4.02
N SER A 111 -27.57 -43.99 3.04
CA SER A 111 -27.91 -44.09 1.62
C SER A 111 -26.88 -44.90 0.83
N ILE A 112 -25.82 -45.42 1.48
CA ILE A 112 -24.72 -46.11 0.81
C ILE A 112 -25.14 -47.44 0.16
N GLU A 113 -26.10 -48.15 0.76
CA GLU A 113 -26.63 -49.40 0.20
C GLU A 113 -27.43 -49.17 -1.08
N LEU A 114 -27.94 -47.95 -1.26
CA LEU A 114 -28.73 -47.52 -2.42
C LEU A 114 -27.89 -46.76 -3.45
N LEU A 115 -26.57 -46.66 -3.27
CA LEU A 115 -25.66 -45.84 -4.10
C LEU A 115 -25.82 -46.12 -5.62
N SER A 116 -26.04 -47.38 -6.01
CA SER A 116 -26.24 -47.75 -7.42
C SER A 116 -27.54 -47.20 -8.02
N GLN A 117 -28.56 -46.97 -7.19
CA GLN A 117 -29.91 -46.55 -7.60
C GLN A 117 -30.08 -45.03 -7.63
N LEU A 118 -29.08 -44.27 -7.17
CA LEU A 118 -29.17 -42.82 -7.10
C LEU A 118 -28.99 -42.15 -8.45
N ASP A 119 -29.78 -41.11 -8.66
CA ASP A 119 -29.63 -40.15 -9.75
C ASP A 119 -28.61 -39.05 -9.38
N ALA A 120 -28.35 -38.12 -10.31
CA ALA A 120 -27.39 -37.04 -10.08
C ALA A 120 -27.74 -36.19 -8.84
N LYS A 121 -29.02 -35.89 -8.63
CA LYS A 121 -29.48 -35.11 -7.46
C LYS A 121 -29.26 -35.84 -6.15
N GLY A 122 -29.54 -37.15 -6.11
CA GLY A 122 -29.25 -37.99 -4.96
C GLY A 122 -27.76 -38.07 -4.66
N MET A 123 -26.92 -38.14 -5.69
CA MET A 123 -25.46 -38.11 -5.55
C MET A 123 -24.96 -36.76 -5.03
N ASP A 124 -25.49 -35.63 -5.50
CA ASP A 124 -25.13 -34.29 -4.99
C ASP A 124 -25.45 -34.16 -3.49
N GLN A 125 -26.62 -34.66 -3.06
CA GLN A 125 -27.00 -34.64 -1.65
C GLN A 125 -26.05 -35.46 -0.78
N ILE A 126 -25.75 -36.69 -1.20
CA ILE A 126 -24.83 -37.58 -0.49
C ILE A 126 -23.41 -37.00 -0.47
N LEU A 127 -22.96 -36.36 -1.55
CA LEU A 127 -21.68 -35.68 -1.60
C LEU A 127 -21.63 -34.54 -0.58
N SER A 128 -22.70 -33.73 -0.47
CA SER A 128 -22.78 -32.67 0.54
C SER A 128 -22.67 -33.23 1.97
N GLU A 129 -23.31 -34.37 2.26
CA GLU A 129 -23.21 -35.04 3.57
C GLU A 129 -21.80 -35.62 3.82
N ALA A 130 -21.10 -36.07 2.78
CA ALA A 130 -19.71 -36.49 2.86
C ALA A 130 -18.76 -35.30 3.09
N ILE A 131 -19.03 -34.14 2.49
CA ILE A 131 -18.30 -32.88 2.74
C ILE A 131 -18.47 -32.46 4.21
N ASP A 132 -19.70 -32.47 4.73
CA ASP A 132 -19.96 -32.20 6.17
C ASP A 132 -19.13 -33.13 7.08
N THR A 133 -19.01 -34.40 6.68
CA THR A 133 -18.20 -35.38 7.41
C THR A 133 -16.71 -35.05 7.32
N TYR A 134 -16.21 -34.70 6.14
CA TYR A 134 -14.83 -34.27 5.96
C TYR A 134 -14.50 -33.03 6.80
N GLU A 135 -15.36 -32.02 6.80
CA GLU A 135 -15.17 -30.82 7.61
C GLU A 135 -15.13 -31.13 9.11
N PHE A 136 -16.00 -32.03 9.57
CA PHE A 136 -15.99 -32.52 10.95
C PHE A 136 -14.66 -33.20 11.29
N LEU A 137 -14.17 -34.12 10.45
CA LEU A 137 -12.91 -34.83 10.66
C LEU A 137 -11.72 -33.89 10.64
N LEU A 138 -11.67 -32.97 9.67
CA LEU A 138 -10.64 -31.94 9.56
C LEU A 138 -10.57 -31.07 10.82
N TYR A 139 -11.73 -30.66 11.33
CA TYR A 139 -11.82 -29.86 12.55
C TYR A 139 -11.31 -30.63 13.77
N GLU A 140 -11.79 -31.85 13.97
CA GLU A 140 -11.43 -32.68 15.11
C GLU A 140 -9.93 -33.06 15.08
N SER A 141 -9.37 -33.39 13.91
CA SER A 141 -7.93 -33.58 13.76
C SER A 141 -7.15 -32.31 14.07
N LYS A 142 -7.57 -31.13 13.57
CA LYS A 142 -6.93 -29.84 13.92
C LYS A 142 -6.97 -29.56 15.43
N LYS A 143 -8.03 -29.96 16.12
CA LYS A 143 -8.16 -29.83 17.58
C LYS A 143 -7.18 -30.77 18.28
N GLU A 144 -7.12 -32.04 17.88
CA GLU A 144 -6.15 -33.01 18.42
C GLU A 144 -4.69 -32.61 18.18
N PHE A 145 -4.37 -32.07 16.99
CA PHE A 145 -3.04 -31.55 16.67
C PHE A 145 -2.60 -30.44 17.63
N LYS A 146 -3.53 -29.57 18.03
CA LYS A 146 -3.27 -28.45 18.94
C LYS A 146 -3.27 -28.86 20.42
N THR A 147 -3.88 -29.98 20.78
CA THR A 147 -4.02 -30.41 22.18
C THR A 147 -3.17 -31.63 22.46
N ARG A 148 -3.59 -32.79 21.96
CA ARG A 148 -3.01 -34.11 22.25
C ARG A 148 -1.62 -34.28 21.64
N PHE A 149 -1.43 -33.77 20.43
CA PHE A 149 -0.19 -33.94 19.69
C PHE A 149 0.69 -32.68 19.70
N SER A 150 0.41 -31.68 20.54
CA SER A 150 1.20 -30.44 20.56
C SER A 150 2.68 -30.74 20.84
N THR A 151 3.57 -30.18 20.01
CA THR A 151 5.04 -30.32 20.16
C THR A 151 5.71 -28.97 20.37
N LEU A 152 6.97 -28.99 20.83
CA LEU A 152 7.83 -27.80 20.88
C LEU A 152 8.06 -27.18 19.50
N LEU A 153 8.04 -27.99 18.44
CA LEU A 153 8.18 -27.50 17.06
C LEU A 153 7.00 -26.62 16.65
N ASP A 154 5.77 -26.96 17.05
CA ASP A 154 4.59 -26.15 16.76
C ASP A 154 4.67 -24.78 17.42
N GLN A 155 5.07 -24.74 18.69
CA GLN A 155 5.26 -23.48 19.42
C GLN A 155 6.35 -22.63 18.75
N TYR A 156 7.46 -23.26 18.36
CA TYR A 156 8.54 -22.59 17.62
C TYR A 156 8.06 -22.01 16.29
N ARG A 157 7.28 -22.76 15.50
CA ARG A 157 6.72 -22.30 14.22
C ARG A 157 5.80 -21.09 14.42
N ILE A 158 4.92 -21.13 15.42
CA ILE A 158 4.01 -20.02 15.75
C ILE A 158 4.80 -18.76 16.14
N ILE A 159 5.78 -18.89 17.05
CA ILE A 159 6.62 -17.76 17.48
C ILE A 159 7.38 -17.17 16.28
N ARG A 160 7.96 -18.02 15.43
CA ARG A 160 8.69 -17.59 14.24
C ARG A 160 7.78 -16.84 13.24
N GLN A 161 6.56 -17.33 13.02
CA GLN A 161 5.60 -16.66 12.13
C GLN A 161 5.22 -15.28 12.66
N ILE A 162 4.93 -15.17 13.96
CA ILE A 162 4.62 -13.90 14.61
C ILE A 162 5.80 -12.92 14.46
N ARG A 163 7.04 -13.37 14.73
CA ARG A 163 8.24 -12.54 14.55
C ARG A 163 8.42 -12.04 13.13
N PHE A 164 8.23 -12.92 12.15
CA PHE A 164 8.34 -12.56 10.74
C PHE A 164 7.32 -11.50 10.36
N PHE A 165 6.09 -11.62 10.85
CA PHE A 165 5.04 -10.62 10.65
C PHE A 165 5.40 -9.26 11.29
N PHE A 166 5.92 -9.25 12.52
CA PHE A 166 6.36 -8.01 13.16
C PHE A 166 7.54 -7.35 12.46
N LEU A 167 8.56 -8.14 12.08
CA LEU A 167 9.74 -7.63 11.40
C LEU A 167 9.39 -7.04 10.02
N SER A 168 8.58 -7.75 9.24
CA SER A 168 8.09 -7.25 7.95
C SER A 168 7.26 -5.98 8.12
N SER A 169 6.36 -5.93 9.10
CA SER A 169 5.56 -4.73 9.39
C SER A 169 6.44 -3.53 9.76
N ALA A 170 7.46 -3.74 10.60
CA ALA A 170 8.39 -2.67 10.98
C ALA A 170 9.16 -2.13 9.77
N VAL A 171 9.70 -3.02 8.92
CA VAL A 171 10.41 -2.63 7.69
C VAL A 171 9.50 -1.86 6.74
N VAL A 172 8.27 -2.36 6.52
CA VAL A 172 7.28 -1.72 5.66
C VAL A 172 6.91 -0.34 6.18
N LEU A 173 6.63 -0.19 7.48
CA LEU A 173 6.32 1.09 8.09
C LEU A 173 7.49 2.07 8.02
N SER A 174 8.73 1.61 8.23
CA SER A 174 9.92 2.46 8.07
C SER A 174 10.10 2.91 6.62
N ALA A 175 9.91 2.04 5.64
CA ALA A 175 10.00 2.38 4.22
C ALA A 175 8.92 3.39 3.81
N PHE A 176 7.65 3.15 4.18
CA PHE A 176 6.57 4.10 3.94
C PHE A 176 6.80 5.43 4.64
N GLY A 177 7.28 5.41 5.89
CA GLY A 177 7.63 6.62 6.63
C GLY A 177 8.72 7.43 5.91
N PHE A 178 9.75 6.78 5.40
CA PHE A 178 10.81 7.43 4.63
C PHE A 178 10.28 8.02 3.32
N ILE A 179 9.49 7.26 2.54
CA ILE A 179 8.91 7.74 1.28
C ILE A 179 7.97 8.93 1.52
N TYR A 180 7.11 8.85 2.55
CA TYR A 180 6.21 9.93 2.93
C TYR A 180 6.99 11.19 3.34
N TYR A 181 8.07 11.04 4.10
CA TYR A 181 8.92 12.15 4.50
C TYR A 181 9.55 12.84 3.27
N GLN A 182 10.12 12.06 2.34
CA GLN A 182 10.69 12.59 1.10
C GLN A 182 9.64 13.27 0.21
N TYR A 183 8.43 12.74 0.15
CA TYR A 183 7.32 13.35 -0.60
C TYR A 183 6.85 14.67 0.04
N LYS A 184 6.71 14.71 1.37
CA LYS A 184 6.20 15.89 2.10
C LYS A 184 7.23 17.00 2.20
N TYR A 185 8.52 16.65 2.32
CA TYR A 185 9.62 17.58 2.48
C TYR A 185 10.72 17.27 1.46
N PRO A 186 10.45 17.50 0.17
CA PRO A 186 11.38 17.10 -0.86
C PRO A 186 12.60 18.02 -0.82
N ALA A 187 13.79 17.44 -0.99
CA ALA A 187 15.01 18.22 -1.13
C ALA A 187 15.02 18.94 -2.48
N MET A 188 15.43 20.21 -2.50
CA MET A 188 15.52 20.97 -3.73
C MET A 188 16.55 20.33 -4.67
N ARG A 189 16.16 20.17 -5.94
CA ARG A 189 17.03 19.74 -7.03
C ARG A 189 17.50 20.96 -7.83
N ASP A 190 18.57 20.77 -8.60
CA ASP A 190 18.97 21.76 -9.60
C ASP A 190 17.82 21.91 -10.61
N GLN A 191 17.42 23.15 -10.85
CA GLN A 191 16.27 23.50 -11.70
C GLN A 191 16.49 24.89 -12.30
N SER A 192 15.48 25.47 -12.95
CA SER A 192 15.58 26.81 -13.52
C SER A 192 14.41 27.69 -13.10
N ILE A 193 14.66 29.00 -13.00
CA ILE A 193 13.60 30.01 -13.01
C ILE A 193 13.29 30.32 -14.47
N LYS A 194 12.02 30.30 -14.85
CA LYS A 194 11.56 30.71 -16.17
C LYS A 194 10.71 31.96 -16.06
N LEU A 195 10.92 32.89 -16.97
CA LEU A 195 10.16 34.12 -17.08
C LEU A 195 9.52 34.16 -18.46
N TYR A 196 8.23 34.49 -18.51
CA TYR A 196 7.50 34.70 -19.75
C TYR A 196 6.87 36.08 -19.76
N SER A 197 7.07 36.86 -20.82
CA SER A 197 6.36 38.12 -20.99
C SER A 197 5.03 37.90 -21.67
N PHE A 198 4.04 38.75 -21.35
CA PHE A 198 2.78 38.82 -22.08
C PHE A 198 2.34 40.27 -22.32
N ILE A 199 1.43 40.46 -23.27
CA ILE A 199 1.13 41.79 -23.83
C ILE A 199 0.27 42.62 -22.87
N SER A 200 -0.80 42.05 -22.32
CA SER A 200 -1.70 42.78 -21.41
C SER A 200 -2.53 41.83 -20.56
N LYS A 201 -3.26 42.40 -19.60
CA LYS A 201 -4.23 41.66 -18.76
C LYS A 201 -5.29 40.93 -19.59
N GLU A 202 -5.73 41.52 -20.70
CA GLU A 202 -6.74 40.97 -21.61
C GLU A 202 -6.15 39.92 -22.57
N LYS A 203 -4.82 39.87 -22.72
CA LYS A 203 -4.08 38.89 -23.53
C LYS A 203 -2.92 38.29 -22.72
N PRO A 204 -3.21 37.47 -21.70
CA PRO A 204 -2.20 36.91 -20.80
C PRO A 204 -1.52 35.64 -21.37
N GLU A 205 -1.66 35.38 -22.67
CA GLU A 205 -1.09 34.20 -23.32
C GLU A 205 0.45 34.31 -23.39
N THR A 206 1.13 33.27 -22.90
CA THR A 206 2.59 33.17 -22.90
C THR A 206 3.06 32.15 -23.94
N SER A 207 4.21 32.38 -24.59
CA SER A 207 4.80 31.48 -25.58
C SER A 207 6.27 31.19 -25.28
N GLU A 208 6.80 30.06 -25.76
CA GLU A 208 8.23 29.73 -25.61
C GLU A 208 9.14 30.77 -26.29
N SER A 209 8.68 31.44 -27.35
CA SER A 209 9.40 32.55 -28.01
C SER A 209 9.51 33.83 -27.17
N MET A 210 8.75 33.90 -26.07
CA MET A 210 8.74 35.00 -25.10
C MET A 210 9.21 34.51 -23.74
N MET A 211 10.11 33.52 -23.71
CA MET A 211 10.63 32.91 -22.49
C MET A 211 12.14 33.16 -22.34
N VAL A 212 12.56 33.46 -21.12
CA VAL A 212 13.97 33.39 -20.71
C VAL A 212 14.12 32.53 -19.45
N SER A 213 15.24 31.83 -19.31
CA SER A 213 15.48 30.92 -18.19
C SER A 213 16.87 31.08 -17.59
N LYS A 214 17.00 30.93 -16.27
CA LYS A 214 18.30 30.87 -15.56
C LYS A 214 18.36 29.66 -14.64
N PRO A 215 19.51 28.97 -14.60
CA PRO A 215 19.70 27.84 -13.69
C PRO A 215 19.76 28.31 -12.25
N VAL A 216 19.22 27.48 -11.36
CA VAL A 216 19.25 27.62 -9.92
C VAL A 216 19.98 26.42 -9.35
N SER A 217 21.10 26.69 -8.70
CA SER A 217 21.93 25.66 -8.06
C SER A 217 21.42 25.36 -6.66
N LYS A 218 21.38 24.08 -6.29
CA LYS A 218 21.12 23.65 -4.91
C LYS A 218 22.08 24.27 -3.89
N LYS A 219 23.30 24.66 -4.32
CA LYS A 219 24.30 25.28 -3.42
C LYS A 219 23.87 26.66 -2.91
N ASP A 220 22.97 27.33 -3.61
CA ASP A 220 22.56 28.70 -3.29
C ASP A 220 21.37 28.75 -2.31
N ILE A 221 20.91 27.59 -1.83
CA ILE A 221 19.84 27.49 -0.83
C ILE A 221 20.23 28.25 0.44
N GLY A 222 19.31 29.08 0.93
CA GLY A 222 19.50 29.90 2.13
C GLY A 222 20.19 31.24 1.86
N ASN A 223 20.77 31.45 0.68
CA ASN A 223 21.40 32.71 0.28
C ASN A 223 20.41 33.58 -0.51
N TRP A 224 20.62 34.89 -0.46
CA TRP A 224 19.98 35.82 -1.39
C TRP A 224 20.75 35.82 -2.70
N VAL A 225 20.04 35.61 -3.81
CA VAL A 225 20.62 35.58 -5.15
C VAL A 225 19.84 36.57 -6.01
N GLU A 226 20.59 37.41 -6.72
CA GLU A 226 20.04 38.27 -7.77
C GLU A 226 20.25 37.56 -9.12
N TYR A 227 19.14 37.25 -9.77
CA TYR A 227 19.13 36.66 -11.11
C TYR A 227 18.88 37.78 -12.12
N GLU A 228 19.72 37.82 -13.15
CA GLU A 228 19.66 38.84 -14.20
C GLU A 228 19.50 38.17 -15.58
N TRP A 229 18.48 38.56 -16.32
CA TRP A 229 18.21 38.09 -17.68
C TRP A 229 18.30 39.25 -18.67
N GLU A 230 19.04 39.04 -19.74
CA GLU A 230 18.93 39.85 -20.94
C GLU A 230 17.70 39.38 -21.74
N LEU A 231 16.85 40.31 -22.13
CA LEU A 231 15.61 40.05 -22.85
C LEU A 231 15.84 40.07 -24.36
N PRO A 232 15.30 39.09 -25.12
CA PRO A 232 15.25 39.18 -26.57
C PRO A 232 14.29 40.30 -27.00
N GLU A 233 14.43 40.74 -28.25
CA GLU A 233 13.59 41.81 -28.83
C GLU A 233 12.08 41.48 -28.76
N SER A 234 11.71 40.20 -28.85
CA SER A 234 10.34 39.71 -28.70
C SER A 234 9.71 40.02 -27.33
N MET A 235 10.51 40.29 -26.30
CA MET A 235 10.09 40.62 -24.94
C MET A 235 10.31 42.10 -24.59
N SER A 236 10.77 42.92 -25.56
CA SER A 236 11.10 44.33 -25.33
C SER A 236 9.89 45.20 -24.99
N THR A 237 8.70 44.73 -25.36
CA THR A 237 7.43 45.42 -25.10
C THR A 237 6.47 44.46 -24.41
N MET A 238 6.08 44.77 -23.18
CA MET A 238 5.26 43.88 -22.35
C MET A 238 4.41 44.66 -21.34
N GLY A 239 3.20 44.16 -21.08
CA GLY A 239 2.29 44.66 -20.04
C GLY A 239 2.17 43.71 -18.84
N GLY A 240 2.95 42.63 -18.82
CA GLY A 240 3.03 41.74 -17.69
C GLY A 240 4.07 40.63 -17.84
N LEU A 241 4.28 39.92 -16.74
CA LEU A 241 5.30 38.90 -16.56
C LEU A 241 4.74 37.69 -15.80
N ARG A 242 4.85 36.50 -16.38
CA ARG A 242 4.68 35.22 -15.68
C ARG A 242 6.04 34.75 -15.19
N ILE A 243 6.13 34.48 -13.90
CA ILE A 243 7.32 33.98 -13.21
C ILE A 243 7.02 32.55 -12.77
N ASP A 244 7.81 31.61 -13.27
CA ASP A 244 7.81 30.22 -12.81
C ASP A 244 9.04 30.07 -11.91
N PRO A 245 8.91 30.25 -10.59
CA PRO A 245 10.05 30.32 -9.68
C PRO A 245 10.76 28.98 -9.54
N LEU A 246 10.04 27.87 -9.72
CA LEU A 246 10.47 26.51 -9.40
C LEU A 246 9.70 25.49 -10.25
N GLU A 247 10.27 24.30 -10.45
CA GLU A 247 9.61 23.16 -11.11
C GLU A 247 9.21 22.07 -10.10
N GLN A 248 9.39 22.35 -8.81
CA GLN A 248 9.27 21.38 -7.73
C GLN A 248 8.27 21.82 -6.66
N ARG A 249 7.39 20.91 -6.27
CA ARG A 249 6.46 21.06 -5.13
C ARG A 249 7.19 21.11 -3.79
N GLY A 250 6.63 21.83 -2.81
CA GLY A 250 7.02 21.76 -1.41
C GLY A 250 8.31 22.50 -1.07
N ILE A 251 8.81 23.34 -1.98
CA ILE A 251 9.97 24.20 -1.74
C ILE A 251 9.47 25.56 -1.28
N ARG A 252 10.05 26.08 -0.20
CA ARG A 252 9.77 27.44 0.25
C ARG A 252 10.71 28.40 -0.44
N PHE A 253 10.23 29.59 -0.75
CA PHE A 253 11.05 30.64 -1.34
C PHE A 253 10.53 32.01 -0.94
N VAL A 254 11.41 33.00 -1.04
CA VAL A 254 11.10 34.40 -0.81
C VAL A 254 11.50 35.14 -2.06
N LEU A 255 10.59 35.95 -2.57
CA LEU A 255 10.85 36.92 -3.62
C LEU A 255 10.94 38.29 -2.96
N ASP A 256 12.07 38.98 -3.07
CA ASP A 256 12.27 40.30 -2.43
C ASP A 256 11.84 41.42 -3.39
N GLN A 257 12.41 41.43 -4.60
CA GLN A 257 12.22 42.51 -5.54
C GLN A 257 12.31 42.03 -6.99
N ILE A 258 11.55 42.69 -7.86
CA ILE A 258 11.64 42.65 -9.31
C ILE A 258 12.02 44.03 -9.80
N SER A 259 12.99 44.12 -10.70
CA SER A 259 13.34 45.34 -11.42
C SER A 259 13.44 45.06 -12.92
N ILE A 260 12.93 45.96 -13.75
CA ILE A 260 13.03 45.91 -15.20
C ILE A 260 13.74 47.18 -15.67
N LEU A 261 14.75 47.02 -16.52
CA LEU A 261 15.61 48.09 -16.99
C LEU A 261 15.50 48.24 -18.51
N ASP A 262 15.61 49.48 -18.98
CA ASP A 262 15.63 49.80 -20.40
C ASP A 262 16.99 49.53 -21.07
N SER A 263 17.09 49.81 -22.37
CA SER A 263 18.32 49.64 -23.13
C SER A 263 19.52 50.46 -22.64
N LYS A 264 19.26 51.51 -21.86
CA LYS A 264 20.24 52.43 -21.26
C LYS A 264 20.57 52.08 -19.81
N GLY A 265 19.98 51.03 -19.26
CA GLY A 265 20.15 50.62 -17.87
C GLY A 265 19.37 51.47 -16.87
N LYS A 266 18.35 52.22 -17.31
CA LYS A 266 17.44 52.94 -16.43
C LYS A 266 16.33 52.00 -15.97
N GLU A 267 16.04 51.99 -14.67
CA GLU A 267 14.90 51.24 -14.12
C GLU A 267 13.57 51.86 -14.60
N ILE A 268 12.79 51.06 -15.34
CA ILE A 268 11.48 51.43 -15.89
C ILE A 268 10.32 50.81 -15.10
N TYR A 269 10.60 49.77 -14.32
CA TYR A 269 9.66 49.17 -13.38
C TYR A 269 10.41 48.57 -12.20
N SER A 270 9.85 48.72 -11.00
CA SER A 270 10.42 48.20 -9.76
C SER A 270 9.29 47.86 -8.80
N LYS A 271 9.27 46.62 -8.31
CA LYS A 271 8.28 46.19 -7.33
C LYS A 271 8.94 45.35 -6.24
N LYS A 272 8.72 45.77 -5.00
CA LYS A 272 9.11 45.01 -3.82
C LYS A 272 7.92 44.15 -3.36
N MET A 273 8.19 42.91 -3.00
CA MET A 273 7.15 41.96 -2.57
C MET A 273 7.09 41.90 -1.04
N ILE A 274 6.22 42.72 -0.46
CA ILE A 274 5.98 42.73 1.00
C ILE A 274 4.51 42.40 1.33
N VAL A 275 4.29 41.95 2.57
CA VAL A 275 2.95 41.65 3.09
C VAL A 275 2.23 42.96 3.41
N SER A 276 1.12 43.22 2.72
CA SER A 276 0.28 44.40 2.96
C SER A 276 -0.45 44.35 4.30
N ALA A 277 -1.05 45.47 4.71
CA ALA A 277 -1.85 45.55 5.93
C ALA A 277 -3.08 44.61 5.91
N SER A 278 -3.49 44.16 4.72
CA SER A 278 -4.58 43.19 4.52
C SER A 278 -4.14 41.71 4.61
N LEU A 279 -2.86 41.45 4.90
CA LEU A 279 -2.23 40.12 4.91
C LEU A 279 -2.17 39.42 3.54
N LEU A 280 -2.51 40.13 2.47
CA LEU A 280 -2.23 39.76 1.08
C LEU A 280 -0.92 40.43 0.61
N PRO A 281 -0.29 39.99 -0.49
CA PRO A 281 0.79 40.77 -1.11
C PRO A 281 0.36 42.23 -1.33
N GLU A 282 1.26 43.18 -1.09
CA GLU A 282 1.02 44.59 -1.42
C GLU A 282 0.72 44.77 -2.90
N ASP A 283 -0.26 45.63 -3.19
CA ASP A 283 -0.81 45.84 -4.53
C ASP A 283 -1.29 44.55 -5.21
N TYR A 284 -2.17 43.79 -4.53
CA TYR A 284 -2.80 42.57 -5.07
C TYR A 284 -3.44 42.77 -6.45
N GLN A 285 -3.83 44.00 -6.80
CA GLN A 285 -4.40 44.33 -8.12
C GLN A 285 -3.42 44.12 -9.29
N ASP A 286 -2.11 44.14 -9.01
CA ASP A 286 -1.07 43.86 -10.00
C ASP A 286 -0.85 42.36 -10.21
N PHE A 287 -1.46 41.49 -9.40
CA PHE A 287 -1.38 40.06 -9.59
C PHE A 287 -2.59 39.59 -10.39
N LEU A 288 -2.34 39.15 -11.62
CA LEU A 288 -3.40 38.53 -12.43
C LEU A 288 -3.77 37.16 -11.86
N GLN A 289 -2.76 36.37 -11.50
CA GLN A 289 -2.95 35.00 -11.04
C GLN A 289 -1.73 34.51 -10.24
N ILE A 290 -1.98 33.70 -9.21
CA ILE A 290 -0.94 32.91 -8.53
C ILE A 290 -1.44 31.46 -8.53
N LEU A 291 -0.68 30.57 -9.18
CA LEU A 291 -1.01 29.14 -9.31
C LEU A 291 0.01 28.31 -8.55
N ASP A 292 -0.46 27.22 -7.93
CA ASP A 292 0.37 26.23 -7.25
C ASP A 292 1.37 26.82 -6.24
N ILE A 293 1.03 27.97 -5.65
CA ILE A 293 1.83 28.67 -4.64
C ILE A 293 0.88 29.15 -3.54
N LYS A 294 1.30 29.04 -2.29
CA LYS A 294 0.62 29.65 -1.13
C LYS A 294 1.62 30.34 -0.22
N THR A 295 1.13 31.22 0.66
CA THR A 295 1.96 31.82 1.70
C THR A 295 2.43 30.78 2.73
N ALA A 296 3.65 30.93 3.21
CA ALA A 296 4.26 30.05 4.19
C ALA A 296 3.97 30.55 5.63
N GLY A 297 2.96 29.97 6.27
CA GLY A 297 2.63 30.27 7.67
C GLY A 297 1.85 31.59 7.85
N LYS A 298 1.75 32.06 9.10
CA LYS A 298 1.16 33.38 9.41
C LYS A 298 2.25 34.43 9.29
N GLN A 299 2.08 35.37 8.37
CA GLN A 299 3.00 36.49 8.17
C GLN A 299 2.41 37.78 8.73
N SER A 300 3.26 38.71 9.16
CA SER A 300 2.87 40.02 9.67
C SER A 300 3.04 41.09 8.60
N HIS A 301 2.28 42.19 8.72
CA HIS A 301 2.42 43.34 7.83
C HIS A 301 3.87 43.87 7.82
N GLY A 302 4.39 44.16 6.63
CA GLY A 302 5.75 44.67 6.41
C GLY A 302 6.84 43.59 6.33
N GLU A 303 6.49 42.31 6.59
CA GLU A 303 7.41 41.19 6.35
C GLU A 303 7.54 40.87 4.85
N LEU A 304 8.66 40.26 4.46
CA LEU A 304 8.82 39.69 3.12
C LEU A 304 7.84 38.53 2.93
N VAL A 305 7.27 38.41 1.73
CA VAL A 305 6.31 37.33 1.43
C VAL A 305 7.07 36.01 1.29
N GLU A 306 6.92 35.12 2.27
CA GLU A 306 7.42 33.75 2.20
C GLU A 306 6.36 32.89 1.54
N MET A 307 6.74 32.17 0.51
CA MET A 307 5.86 31.35 -0.31
C MET A 307 6.30 29.88 -0.27
N ILE A 308 5.37 28.98 -0.56
CA ILE A 308 5.64 27.55 -0.74
C ILE A 308 4.89 27.03 -1.95
N THR A 309 5.58 26.27 -2.80
CA THR A 309 4.99 25.60 -3.95
C THR A 309 4.10 24.44 -3.50
N THR A 310 2.90 24.32 -4.07
CA THR A 310 1.89 23.31 -3.71
C THR A 310 1.61 22.30 -4.81
N GLY A 311 1.98 22.58 -6.06
CA GLY A 311 1.83 21.67 -7.19
C GLY A 311 3.09 21.60 -8.06
N SER A 312 2.92 21.12 -9.29
CA SER A 312 4.02 20.83 -10.22
C SER A 312 4.36 21.99 -11.15
N ASP A 313 3.48 22.99 -11.25
CA ASP A 313 3.65 24.14 -12.13
C ASP A 313 3.33 25.45 -11.38
N PRO A 314 4.19 25.86 -10.40
CA PRO A 314 3.99 27.07 -9.64
C PRO A 314 4.24 28.30 -10.52
N GLN A 315 3.28 29.23 -10.54
CA GLN A 315 3.34 30.42 -11.40
C GLN A 315 2.88 31.68 -10.65
N ILE A 316 3.54 32.81 -10.92
CA ILE A 316 3.14 34.14 -10.46
C ILE A 316 2.98 35.03 -11.68
N HIS A 317 1.77 35.52 -11.93
CA HIS A 317 1.48 36.42 -13.05
C HIS A 317 1.32 37.84 -12.53
N LEU A 318 2.21 38.72 -12.98
CA LEU A 318 2.24 40.14 -12.65
C LEU A 318 1.81 40.96 -13.85
N VAL A 319 1.04 42.01 -13.61
CA VAL A 319 0.57 42.97 -14.59
C VAL A 319 1.06 44.34 -14.18
N PHE A 320 1.49 45.12 -15.16
CA PHE A 320 1.94 46.49 -14.97
C PHE A 320 1.60 47.31 -16.23
N PRO A 321 1.67 48.66 -16.17
CA PRO A 321 1.50 49.49 -17.36
C PRO A 321 2.45 49.06 -18.47
N MET A 322 2.00 49.14 -19.73
CA MET A 322 2.79 48.71 -20.90
C MET A 322 4.18 49.34 -20.88
N LEU A 323 5.21 48.50 -20.77
CA LEU A 323 6.60 48.89 -20.83
C LEU A 323 7.09 48.78 -22.28
N THR A 324 7.90 49.75 -22.69
CA THR A 324 8.58 49.78 -23.99
C THR A 324 10.09 49.85 -23.76
N ASP A 325 10.88 49.24 -24.65
CA ASP A 325 12.34 49.21 -24.59
C ASP A 325 12.90 48.44 -23.37
N ALA A 326 12.18 47.43 -22.87
CA ALA A 326 12.66 46.57 -21.79
C ALA A 326 13.81 45.68 -22.29
N LYS A 327 14.97 45.73 -21.61
CA LYS A 327 16.16 44.97 -22.01
C LYS A 327 16.66 44.00 -20.95
N THR A 328 16.48 44.33 -19.67
CA THR A 328 16.98 43.48 -18.58
C THR A 328 15.92 43.30 -17.51
N ILE A 329 15.76 42.08 -17.01
CA ILE A 329 14.98 41.79 -15.79
C ILE A 329 15.94 41.34 -14.71
N LYS A 330 15.74 41.86 -13.50
CA LYS A 330 16.42 41.46 -12.27
C LYS A 330 15.41 40.92 -11.27
N LEU A 331 15.71 39.75 -10.71
CA LEU A 331 14.88 39.07 -9.72
C LEU A 331 15.73 38.69 -8.52
N LYS A 332 15.40 39.24 -7.35
CA LYS A 332 16.11 38.93 -6.11
C LYS A 332 15.32 37.92 -5.29
N MET A 333 15.86 36.71 -5.14
CA MET A 333 15.17 35.60 -4.49
C MET A 333 16.04 34.88 -3.46
N LYS A 334 15.38 34.14 -2.57
CA LYS A 334 16.00 33.21 -1.63
C LYS A 334 15.19 31.94 -1.52
N TYR A 335 15.82 30.80 -1.77
CA TYR A 335 15.20 29.49 -1.57
C TYR A 335 15.44 28.98 -0.15
N ILE A 336 14.42 28.34 0.43
CA ILE A 336 14.42 27.82 1.80
C ILE A 336 13.90 26.38 1.78
N GLU A 337 14.67 25.44 2.32
CA GLU A 337 14.17 24.07 2.51
C GLU A 337 13.05 24.06 3.56
N ALA A 338 11.89 23.49 3.20
CA ALA A 338 10.67 23.55 4.01
C ALA A 338 10.81 22.97 5.43
N HIS A 339 11.77 22.08 5.66
CA HIS A 339 12.01 21.40 6.94
C HIS A 339 13.14 22.03 7.79
N LYS A 340 13.89 23.01 7.26
CA LYS A 340 14.99 23.68 7.99
C LYS A 340 14.61 25.01 8.63
N VAL A 341 13.35 25.44 8.50
CA VAL A 341 12.86 26.63 9.20
C VAL A 341 12.77 26.30 10.68
N LYS A 342 13.74 26.79 11.46
CA LYS A 342 13.62 26.82 12.93
C LYS A 342 12.29 27.51 13.23
N LYS A 343 11.42 26.86 14.03
CA LYS A 343 10.27 27.55 14.62
C LYS A 343 10.82 28.80 15.31
N LYS A 344 10.43 29.99 14.83
CA LYS A 344 10.65 31.24 15.55
C LYS A 344 9.78 31.26 16.79
#